data_AF-A0A2U0D5H5-F1
#
_entry.id   AF-A0A2U0D5H5-F1
#
_cell.length_a   1.000
_cell.length_b   1.000
_cell.length_c   1.000
_cell.angle_alpha   90.00
_cell.angle_beta   90.00
_cell.angle_gamma   90.00
#
_symmetry.space_group_name_H-M   'P 1'
#
loop_
_entity.id
_entity.type
_entity.pdbx_description
1 polymer ?
#
loop_
_entity_poly.entity_id
_entity_poly.type
_entity_poly.pdbx_seq_one_letter_code
_entity_poly.pdbx_strand_id
1 'polypeptide(L)'
;MHPQHDNINIWNYLSGREYIPATASKSYTSGVQALGLASLFTSLLFAVSIACYIHLHIRYLTVSCAVSIAAGMLILLFNRFMFQNSSDGLRQAVPVWIGFLLFYGMLVFIFPEPFSFWYLQPEILQSKAVTGSSLSLFSQMIKVENMLGVEQNQSLQNFKLYLMLVAGAISMIPPVSHLLLSRKEHTEEFLAIRDFRNDIIDKIYIKKMELATIYEVVETPAKKNDDPFADPKSEEIESPDRKSRIEKLYEEITHLERLLDTL
;
A
#
# COMPACT_ATOMS: atom_id res chain seq x y z
N MET A 1 5.48 22.80 6.64
CA MET A 1 6.28 21.70 7.21
C MET A 1 7.23 21.22 6.13
N HIS A 2 8.53 21.49 6.28
CA HIS A 2 9.53 20.88 5.40
C HIS A 2 9.65 19.40 5.79
N PRO A 3 9.56 18.45 4.83
CA PRO A 3 9.89 17.06 5.14
C PRO A 3 11.38 17.02 5.54
N GLN A 4 11.65 16.61 6.78
CA GLN A 4 12.98 16.20 7.17
C GLN A 4 13.37 15.01 6.28
N HIS A 5 14.42 15.19 5.48
CA HIS A 5 15.03 14.13 4.69
C HIS A 5 15.76 13.15 5.63
N ASP A 6 14.99 12.38 6.39
CA ASP A 6 15.50 11.17 7.02
C ASP A 6 15.75 10.13 5.93
N ASN A 7 16.85 9.39 6.07
CA ASN A 7 17.35 8.37 5.14
C ASN A 7 16.22 7.67 4.36
N ILE A 8 16.09 7.95 3.06
CA ILE A 8 15.16 7.26 2.17
C ILE A 8 15.55 5.78 2.17
N ASN A 9 14.82 4.97 2.90
CA ASN A 9 15.01 3.52 2.91
C ASN A 9 14.77 3.01 1.49
N ILE A 10 15.66 2.15 0.97
CA ILE A 10 15.54 1.60 -0.38
C ILE A 10 14.18 0.91 -0.59
N TRP A 11 13.62 0.31 0.46
CA TRP A 11 12.30 -0.29 0.42
C TRP A 11 11.19 0.74 0.23
N ASN A 12 11.29 1.89 0.89
CA ASN A 12 10.33 3.00 0.76
C ASN A 12 10.39 3.61 -0.63
N TYR A 13 11.59 3.71 -1.22
CA TYR A 13 11.78 4.14 -2.60
C TYR A 13 11.16 3.15 -3.60
N LEU A 14 11.45 1.86 -3.44
CA LEU A 14 10.93 0.81 -4.32
C LEU A 14 9.41 0.66 -4.24
N SER A 15 8.82 0.87 -3.06
CA SER A 15 7.37 0.84 -2.86
C SER A 15 6.67 2.15 -3.24
N GLY A 16 7.40 3.20 -3.62
CA GLY A 16 6.85 4.53 -3.91
C GLY A 16 6.30 5.29 -2.69
N ARG A 17 6.67 4.90 -1.46
CA ARG A 17 6.21 5.51 -0.21
C ARG A 17 7.34 6.22 0.51
N GLU A 18 7.90 7.23 -0.13
CA GLU A 18 9.08 7.97 0.35
C GLU A 18 8.79 8.89 1.55
N TYR A 19 7.52 9.21 1.80
CA TYR A 19 7.09 10.16 2.83
C TYR A 19 6.52 9.51 4.10
N ILE A 20 6.82 8.24 4.34
CA ILE A 20 6.32 7.55 5.53
C ILE A 20 6.96 8.20 6.77
N PRO A 21 6.18 8.76 7.69
CA PRO A 21 6.73 9.37 8.89
C PRO A 21 7.46 8.31 9.73
N ALA A 22 8.56 8.68 10.37
CA ALA A 22 9.32 7.79 11.25
C ALA A 22 8.48 7.20 12.41
N THR A 23 7.33 7.83 12.71
CA THR A 23 6.35 7.41 13.71
C THR A 23 5.34 6.37 13.18
N ALA A 24 5.43 5.94 11.92
CA ALA A 24 4.53 4.94 11.36
C ALA A 24 4.57 3.60 12.12
N SER A 25 3.43 2.92 12.18
CA SER A 25 3.34 1.66 12.93
C SER A 25 4.29 0.60 12.36
N LYS A 26 4.88 -0.23 13.23
CA LYS A 26 5.80 -1.31 12.81
C LYS A 26 5.18 -2.21 11.73
N SER A 27 3.89 -2.53 11.87
CA SER A 27 3.17 -3.34 10.90
C SER A 27 3.00 -2.64 9.54
N TYR A 28 2.82 -1.31 9.51
CA TYR A 28 2.82 -0.53 8.27
C TYR A 28 4.19 -0.56 7.59
N THR A 29 5.28 -0.32 8.34
CA THR A 29 6.65 -0.37 7.80
C THR A 29 7.01 -1.75 7.23
N SER A 30 6.58 -2.84 7.88
CA SER A 30 6.75 -4.20 7.36
C SER A 30 5.93 -4.46 6.10
N GLY A 31 4.72 -3.92 5.99
CA GLY A 31 3.90 -4.02 4.78
C GLY A 31 4.52 -3.30 3.58
N VAL A 32 5.14 -2.14 3.82
CA VAL A 32 5.88 -1.36 2.82
C VAL A 32 7.12 -2.14 2.34
N GLN A 33 7.87 -2.74 3.27
CA GLN A 33 9.00 -3.62 2.93
C GLN A 33 8.57 -4.84 2.12
N ALA A 34 7.47 -5.49 2.50
CA ALA A 34 6.91 -6.61 1.75
C ALA A 34 6.49 -6.21 0.34
N LEU A 35 5.90 -5.02 0.17
CA LEU A 35 5.54 -4.47 -1.14
C LEU A 35 6.79 -4.19 -2.00
N GLY A 36 7.83 -3.59 -1.42
CA GLY A 36 9.11 -3.37 -2.09
C GLY A 36 9.78 -4.68 -2.52
N LEU A 37 9.77 -5.70 -1.65
CA LEU A 37 10.27 -7.05 -1.95
C LEU A 37 9.46 -7.74 -3.05
N ALA A 38 8.13 -7.67 -3.01
CA ALA A 38 7.27 -8.24 -4.04
C ALA A 38 7.53 -7.59 -5.41
N SER A 39 7.74 -6.27 -5.43
CA SER A 39 8.08 -5.52 -6.64
C SER A 39 9.44 -5.90 -7.20
N LEU A 40 10.43 -6.10 -6.33
CA LEU A 40 11.76 -6.59 -6.70
C LEU A 40 11.69 -8.00 -7.28
N PHE A 41 10.97 -8.90 -6.61
CA PHE A 41 10.85 -10.30 -7.01
C PHE A 41 10.14 -10.46 -8.37
N THR A 42 9.01 -9.77 -8.55
CA THR A 42 8.29 -9.77 -9.83
C THR A 42 9.11 -9.16 -10.96
N SER A 43 9.81 -8.05 -10.69
CA SER A 43 10.74 -7.47 -11.65
C SER A 43 11.84 -8.43 -12.05
N LEU A 44 12.48 -9.09 -11.09
CA LEU A 44 13.55 -10.06 -11.36
C LEU A 44 13.04 -11.22 -12.21
N LEU A 45 11.86 -11.75 -11.90
CA LEU A 45 11.25 -12.87 -12.63
C LEU A 45 11.09 -12.54 -14.13
N PHE A 46 10.49 -11.40 -14.44
CA PHE A 46 10.26 -11.01 -15.83
C PHE A 46 11.54 -10.51 -16.52
N ALA A 47 12.43 -9.82 -15.81
CA ALA A 47 13.73 -9.41 -16.33
C ALA A 47 14.56 -10.61 -16.80
N VAL A 48 14.64 -11.66 -15.97
CA VAL A 48 15.32 -12.92 -16.31
C VAL A 48 14.62 -13.61 -17.48
N SER A 49 13.29 -13.65 -17.49
CA SER A 49 12.54 -14.26 -18.60
C SER A 49 12.81 -13.56 -19.94
N ILE A 50 12.76 -12.21 -19.97
CA ILE A 50 13.09 -11.40 -21.15
C ILE A 50 14.55 -11.63 -21.55
N ALA A 51 15.47 -11.68 -20.59
CA ALA A 51 16.88 -11.93 -20.86
C ALA A 51 17.10 -13.30 -21.52
N CYS A 52 16.45 -14.35 -21.01
CA CYS A 52 16.49 -15.67 -21.60
C CYS A 52 15.89 -15.68 -23.01
N TYR A 53 14.76 -15.01 -23.21
CA TYR A 53 14.14 -14.85 -24.53
C TYR A 53 15.12 -14.19 -25.51
N ILE A 54 15.69 -13.03 -25.16
CA ILE A 54 16.67 -12.34 -26.00
C ILE A 54 17.92 -13.19 -26.23
N HIS A 55 18.38 -13.94 -25.23
CA HIS A 55 19.53 -14.82 -25.36
C HIS A 55 19.30 -15.91 -26.41
N LEU A 56 18.11 -16.50 -26.43
CA LEU A 56 17.72 -17.51 -27.43
C LEU A 56 17.71 -16.91 -28.85
N HIS A 57 17.34 -15.65 -29.00
CA HIS A 57 17.27 -14.96 -30.30
C HIS A 57 18.60 -14.39 -30.80
N ILE A 58 19.45 -13.85 -29.91
CA ILE A 58 20.62 -13.04 -30.30
C ILE A 58 21.94 -13.74 -30.00
N ARG A 59 21.97 -14.74 -29.10
CA ARG A 59 23.17 -15.51 -28.68
C ARG A 59 24.30 -14.70 -28.03
N TYR A 60 24.13 -13.39 -27.83
CA TYR A 60 25.09 -12.57 -27.12
C TYR A 60 24.68 -12.45 -25.65
N LEU A 61 25.42 -13.15 -24.78
CA LEU A 61 25.17 -13.14 -23.33
C LEU A 61 25.21 -11.72 -22.76
N THR A 62 26.20 -10.90 -23.17
CA THR A 62 26.35 -9.51 -22.70
C THR A 62 25.13 -8.66 -23.03
N VAL A 63 24.58 -8.78 -24.25
CA VAL A 63 23.36 -8.06 -24.65
C VAL A 63 22.17 -8.53 -23.83
N SER A 64 22.06 -9.84 -23.59
CA SER A 64 20.99 -10.43 -22.80
C SER A 64 21.02 -9.94 -21.34
N CYS A 65 22.21 -9.89 -20.73
CA CYS A 65 22.40 -9.33 -19.40
C CYS A 65 22.07 -7.83 -19.33
N ALA A 66 22.49 -7.05 -20.33
CA ALA A 66 22.17 -5.62 -20.39
C ALA A 66 20.65 -5.38 -20.52
N VAL A 67 19.96 -6.15 -21.36
CA VAL A 67 18.50 -6.09 -21.48
C VAL A 67 17.80 -6.54 -20.20
N SER A 68 18.33 -7.55 -19.49
CA SER A 68 17.82 -7.97 -18.18
C SER A 68 17.79 -6.81 -17.19
N ILE A 69 18.92 -6.11 -17.04
CA ILE A 69 19.06 -4.99 -16.10
C ILE A 69 18.12 -3.85 -16.51
N ALA A 70 18.09 -3.50 -17.79
CA ALA A 70 17.23 -2.42 -18.29
C ALA A 70 15.73 -2.76 -18.11
N ALA A 71 15.30 -3.97 -18.46
CA ALA A 71 13.92 -4.43 -18.30
C ALA A 71 13.52 -4.47 -16.82
N GLY A 72 14.40 -4.97 -15.94
CA GLY A 72 14.16 -4.98 -14.51
C GLY A 72 14.00 -3.57 -13.94
N MET A 73 14.86 -2.62 -14.32
CA MET A 73 14.70 -1.23 -13.89
C MET A 73 13.39 -0.62 -14.39
N LEU A 74 13.00 -0.86 -15.65
CA LEU A 74 11.75 -0.36 -16.20
C LEU A 74 10.53 -0.93 -15.47
N ILE A 75 10.52 -2.22 -15.14
CA ILE A 75 9.43 -2.85 -14.37
C ILE A 75 9.37 -2.29 -12.95
N LEU A 76 10.52 -2.07 -12.30
CA LEU A 76 10.56 -1.43 -10.97
C LEU A 76 10.03 0.00 -11.01
N LEU A 77 10.43 0.78 -12.01
CA LEU A 77 9.95 2.15 -12.19
C LEU A 77 8.44 2.17 -12.49
N PHE A 78 7.95 1.23 -13.29
CA PHE A 78 6.51 1.07 -13.54
C PHE A 78 5.76 0.76 -12.25
N ASN A 79 6.20 -0.23 -11.48
CA ASN A 79 5.58 -0.59 -10.19
C ASN A 79 5.54 0.61 -9.25
N ARG A 80 6.67 1.32 -9.10
CA ARG A 80 6.76 2.54 -8.29
C ARG A 80 5.79 3.62 -8.76
N PHE A 81 5.77 3.93 -10.05
CA PHE A 81 4.89 4.95 -10.63
C PHE A 81 3.42 4.61 -10.37
N MET A 82 3.05 3.35 -10.53
CA MET A 82 1.69 2.88 -10.29
C MET A 82 1.30 2.99 -8.82
N PHE A 83 2.19 2.65 -7.89
CA PHE A 83 1.92 2.81 -6.45
C PHE A 83 1.80 4.28 -6.03
N GLN A 84 2.66 5.15 -6.56
CA GLN A 84 2.58 6.59 -6.30
C GLN A 84 1.25 7.18 -6.80
N ASN A 85 0.79 6.81 -7.99
CA ASN A 85 -0.50 7.31 -8.49
C ASN A 85 -1.69 6.78 -7.67
N SER A 86 -1.57 5.61 -7.04
CA SER A 86 -2.63 5.10 -6.17
C SER A 86 -2.65 5.69 -4.75
N SER A 87 -1.59 6.37 -4.31
CA SER A 87 -1.59 7.02 -2.99
C SER A 87 -2.43 8.31 -2.94
N ASP A 88 -2.77 8.91 -4.09
CA ASP A 88 -3.56 10.15 -4.18
C ASP A 88 -5.09 9.94 -4.05
N GLY A 89 -5.50 8.85 -3.42
CA GLY A 89 -6.89 8.57 -3.02
C GLY A 89 -7.59 7.45 -3.79
N LEU A 90 -8.63 6.89 -3.16
CA LEU A 90 -9.39 5.71 -3.63
C LEU A 90 -9.95 5.85 -5.06
N ARG A 91 -10.21 7.09 -5.52
CA ARG A 91 -10.71 7.39 -6.89
C ARG A 91 -9.71 7.00 -7.99
N GLN A 92 -8.41 6.95 -7.69
CA GLN A 92 -7.38 6.56 -8.65
C GLN A 92 -7.01 5.06 -8.61
N ALA A 93 -7.61 4.28 -7.70
CA ALA A 93 -7.26 2.86 -7.55
C ALA A 93 -7.62 2.03 -8.79
N VAL A 94 -8.79 2.26 -9.41
CA VAL A 94 -9.25 1.50 -10.58
C VAL A 94 -8.31 1.62 -11.80
N PRO A 95 -7.93 2.83 -12.27
CA PRO A 95 -7.02 2.94 -13.41
C PRO A 95 -5.63 2.35 -13.11
N VAL A 96 -5.15 2.43 -11.86
CA VAL A 96 -3.91 1.79 -11.44
C VAL A 96 -4.01 0.27 -11.55
N TRP A 97 -5.10 -0.34 -11.07
CA TRP A 97 -5.33 -1.78 -11.21
C TRP A 97 -5.42 -2.23 -12.67
N ILE A 98 -6.09 -1.46 -13.52
CA ILE A 98 -6.18 -1.75 -14.95
C ILE A 98 -4.79 -1.68 -15.59
N GLY A 99 -3.99 -0.66 -15.28
CA GLY A 99 -2.63 -0.58 -15.81
C GLY A 99 -1.74 -1.75 -15.37
N PHE A 100 -1.88 -2.22 -14.13
CA PHE A 100 -1.20 -3.45 -13.68
C PHE A 100 -1.64 -4.68 -14.49
N LEU A 101 -2.95 -4.86 -14.68
CA LEU A 101 -3.51 -5.97 -15.46
C LEU A 101 -3.03 -5.96 -16.91
N LEU A 102 -3.01 -4.79 -17.56
CA LEU A 102 -2.55 -4.65 -18.94
C LEU A 102 -1.04 -4.90 -19.05
N PHE A 103 -0.24 -4.26 -18.21
CA PHE A 103 1.21 -4.36 -18.26
C PHE A 103 1.70 -5.78 -17.98
N TYR A 104 1.27 -6.37 -16.85
CA TYR A 104 1.63 -7.73 -16.53
C TYR A 104 0.94 -8.76 -17.43
N GLY A 105 -0.27 -8.47 -17.91
CA GLY A 105 -0.93 -9.29 -18.92
C GLY A 105 -0.07 -9.46 -20.17
N MET A 106 0.55 -8.38 -20.67
CA MET A 106 1.48 -8.45 -21.79
C MET A 106 2.76 -9.23 -21.46
N LEU A 107 3.35 -9.01 -20.28
CA LEU A 107 4.58 -9.69 -19.86
C LEU A 107 4.41 -11.20 -19.68
N VAL A 108 3.24 -11.64 -19.20
CA VAL A 108 2.93 -13.05 -18.99
C VAL A 108 2.92 -13.84 -20.30
N PHE A 109 2.67 -13.21 -21.46
CA PHE A 109 2.77 -13.90 -22.76
C PHE A 109 4.21 -14.24 -23.17
N ILE A 110 5.19 -13.43 -22.75
CA ILE A 110 6.61 -13.65 -23.04
C ILE A 110 7.17 -14.74 -22.13
N PHE A 111 6.60 -14.89 -20.93
CA PHE A 111 7.12 -15.75 -19.87
C PHE A 111 7.34 -17.23 -20.24
N PRO A 112 6.42 -17.91 -20.97
CA PRO A 112 6.53 -19.34 -21.26
C PRO A 112 7.54 -19.67 -22.38
N GLU A 113 7.92 -18.71 -23.22
CA GLU A 113 8.75 -18.96 -24.40
C GLU A 113 10.13 -19.55 -24.04
N PRO A 114 10.88 -19.02 -23.05
CA PRO A 114 12.12 -19.64 -22.59
C PRO A 114 11.95 -21.07 -22.06
N PHE A 115 10.84 -21.37 -21.40
CA PHE A 115 10.58 -22.70 -20.82
C PHE A 115 10.13 -23.71 -21.86
N SER A 116 9.47 -23.24 -22.92
CA SER A 116 9.06 -24.07 -24.05
C SER A 116 10.27 -24.63 -24.80
N PHE A 117 11.35 -23.85 -24.90
CA PHE A 117 12.64 -24.33 -25.40
C PHE A 117 13.18 -25.53 -24.60
N TRP A 118 13.14 -25.45 -23.26
CA TRP A 118 13.59 -26.56 -22.40
C TRP A 118 12.67 -27.76 -22.45
N TYR A 119 11.36 -27.54 -22.58
CA TYR A 119 10.38 -28.62 -22.74
C TYR A 119 10.60 -29.40 -24.04
N LEU A 120 10.90 -28.71 -25.14
CA LEU A 120 11.12 -29.30 -26.48
C LEU A 120 12.57 -29.71 -26.76
N GLN A 121 13.46 -29.55 -25.77
CA GLN A 121 14.87 -29.89 -25.92
C GLN A 121 15.11 -31.33 -26.42
N PRO A 122 14.43 -32.38 -25.93
CA PRO A 122 14.68 -33.74 -26.41
C PRO A 122 14.31 -33.93 -27.88
N GLU A 123 13.22 -33.32 -28.37
CA GLU A 123 12.83 -33.37 -29.78
C GLU A 123 13.79 -32.56 -30.68
N ILE A 124 14.27 -31.41 -30.19
CA ILE A 124 15.25 -30.56 -30.91
C ILE A 124 16.56 -31.34 -31.13
N LEU A 125 17.06 -32.02 -30.09
CA LEU A 125 18.31 -32.79 -30.14
C LEU A 125 18.23 -34.02 -31.06
N GLN A 126 17.05 -34.57 -31.30
CA GLN A 126 16.84 -35.69 -32.23
C GLN A 126 16.87 -35.26 -33.70
N SER A 127 16.65 -33.97 -33.99
CA SER A 127 16.78 -33.47 -35.36
C SER A 127 18.26 -33.51 -35.77
N LYS A 128 18.61 -34.36 -36.75
CA LYS A 128 20.00 -34.66 -37.19
C LYS A 128 20.82 -33.46 -37.72
N ALA A 129 20.33 -32.22 -37.57
CA ALA A 129 20.92 -31.00 -38.10
C ALA A 129 21.51 -30.08 -37.01
N VAL A 130 21.95 -30.62 -35.86
CA VAL A 130 22.52 -29.81 -34.77
C VAL A 130 23.93 -29.32 -35.16
N THR A 131 23.99 -28.22 -35.91
CA THR A 131 25.13 -27.31 -35.87
C THR A 131 25.07 -26.57 -34.54
N GLY A 132 26.16 -26.60 -33.76
CA GLY A 132 26.22 -26.35 -32.30
C GLY A 132 25.93 -24.93 -31.81
N SER A 133 25.02 -24.19 -32.45
CA SER A 133 24.71 -22.81 -32.14
C SER A 133 23.27 -22.71 -31.62
N SER A 134 23.01 -22.06 -30.48
CA SER A 134 21.66 -21.76 -29.92
C SER A 134 20.56 -21.19 -30.86
N LEU A 135 20.85 -20.80 -32.12
CA LEU A 135 19.99 -20.01 -33.06
C LEU A 135 19.55 -21.00 -34.11
N SER A 136 20.45 -21.90 -34.52
CA SER A 136 20.04 -23.14 -35.15
C SER A 136 19.17 -23.95 -34.20
N LEU A 137 19.48 -24.01 -32.90
CA LEU A 137 18.61 -24.68 -31.91
C LEU A 137 17.24 -23.97 -31.74
N PHE A 138 17.20 -22.63 -31.68
CA PHE A 138 15.93 -21.89 -31.61
C PHE A 138 15.12 -21.96 -32.92
N SER A 139 15.78 -21.86 -34.08
CA SER A 139 15.13 -22.07 -35.38
C SER A 139 14.63 -23.51 -35.52
N GLN A 140 15.32 -24.48 -34.92
CA GLN A 140 14.84 -25.86 -34.81
C GLN A 140 13.66 -25.96 -33.85
N MET A 141 13.63 -25.23 -32.73
CA MET A 141 12.45 -25.18 -31.84
C MET A 141 11.20 -24.76 -32.63
N ILE A 142 11.29 -23.69 -33.42
CA ILE A 142 10.17 -23.23 -34.28
C ILE A 142 9.77 -24.32 -35.30
N LYS A 143 10.74 -25.01 -35.91
CA LYS A 143 10.44 -26.09 -36.86
C LYS A 143 9.82 -27.30 -36.18
N VAL A 144 10.32 -27.68 -35.01
CA VAL A 144 9.80 -28.78 -34.19
C VAL A 144 8.38 -28.46 -33.76
N GLU A 145 8.10 -27.26 -33.24
CA GLU A 145 6.75 -26.80 -32.90
C GLU A 145 5.75 -26.99 -34.06
N ASN A 146 6.17 -26.64 -35.28
CA ASN A 146 5.35 -26.79 -36.47
C ASN A 146 5.22 -28.24 -36.98
N MET A 147 6.07 -29.15 -36.48
CA MET A 147 6.09 -30.57 -36.84
C MET A 147 5.56 -31.48 -35.72
N LEU A 148 5.16 -30.92 -34.57
CA LEU A 148 4.58 -31.67 -33.47
C LEU A 148 3.29 -32.35 -33.91
N GLY A 149 3.10 -33.59 -33.49
CA GLY A 149 1.80 -34.26 -33.60
C GLY A 149 0.73 -33.51 -32.82
N VAL A 150 -0.54 -33.72 -33.16
CA VAL A 150 -1.68 -33.02 -32.53
C VAL A 150 -1.65 -33.13 -31.00
N GLU A 151 -1.37 -34.32 -30.47
CA GLU A 151 -1.30 -34.56 -29.01
C GLU A 151 -0.13 -33.83 -28.34
N GLN A 152 1.04 -33.78 -28.99
CA GLN A 152 2.22 -33.10 -28.44
C GLN A 152 2.05 -31.57 -28.49
N ASN A 153 1.47 -31.05 -29.57
CA ASN A 153 1.15 -29.63 -29.66
C ASN A 153 0.11 -29.25 -28.59
N GLN A 154 -0.92 -30.07 -28.37
CA GLN A 154 -1.88 -29.85 -27.30
C GLN A 154 -1.22 -29.88 -25.91
N SER A 155 -0.29 -30.80 -25.67
CA SER A 155 0.51 -30.85 -24.44
C SER A 155 1.35 -29.58 -24.24
N LEU A 156 2.01 -29.10 -25.29
CA LEU A 156 2.79 -27.86 -25.26
C LEU A 156 1.92 -26.63 -24.98
N GLN A 157 0.74 -26.53 -25.61
CA GLN A 157 -0.19 -25.42 -25.35
C GLN A 157 -0.70 -25.44 -23.90
N ASN A 158 -1.02 -26.62 -23.36
CA ASN A 158 -1.39 -26.77 -21.95
C ASN A 158 -0.24 -26.36 -21.02
N PHE A 159 0.99 -26.78 -21.32
CA PHE A 159 2.18 -26.38 -20.57
C PHE A 159 2.40 -24.86 -20.59
N LYS A 160 2.31 -24.23 -21.76
CA LYS A 160 2.38 -22.76 -21.92
C LYS A 160 1.30 -22.08 -21.08
N LEU A 161 0.06 -22.58 -21.12
CA LEU A 161 -1.05 -22.05 -20.33
C LEU A 161 -0.78 -22.13 -18.82
N TYR A 162 -0.29 -23.27 -18.31
CA TYR A 162 0.05 -23.41 -16.89
C TYR A 162 1.14 -22.43 -16.45
N LEU A 163 2.18 -22.24 -17.27
CA LEU A 163 3.22 -21.26 -17.00
C LEU A 163 2.68 -19.83 -17.00
N MET A 164 1.78 -19.50 -17.93
CA MET A 164 1.10 -18.19 -17.95
C MET A 164 0.28 -17.99 -16.68
N LEU A 165 -0.48 -19.00 -16.21
CA LEU A 165 -1.27 -18.90 -14.99
C LEU A 165 -0.38 -18.68 -13.75
N VAL A 166 0.74 -19.40 -13.65
CA VAL A 166 1.70 -19.23 -12.54
C VAL A 166 2.33 -17.84 -12.55
N ALA A 167 2.81 -17.39 -13.71
CA ALA A 167 3.38 -16.04 -13.86
C ALA A 167 2.34 -14.95 -13.57
N GLY A 168 1.10 -15.16 -14.01
CA GLY A 168 -0.05 -14.30 -13.71
C GLY A 168 -0.28 -14.20 -12.21
N ALA A 169 -0.37 -15.33 -11.50
CA ALA A 169 -0.56 -15.33 -10.05
C ALA A 169 0.57 -14.58 -9.31
N ILE A 170 1.83 -14.78 -9.70
CA ILE A 170 2.98 -14.09 -9.11
C ILE A 170 2.93 -12.58 -9.39
N SER A 171 2.55 -12.20 -10.62
CA SER A 171 2.45 -10.79 -11.02
C SER A 171 1.35 -10.00 -10.29
N MET A 172 0.37 -10.70 -9.70
CA MET A 172 -0.69 -10.09 -8.90
C MET A 172 -0.28 -9.81 -7.45
N ILE A 173 0.87 -10.33 -6.99
CA ILE A 173 1.33 -10.11 -5.60
C ILE A 173 1.53 -8.62 -5.30
N PRO A 174 2.28 -7.82 -6.09
CA PRO A 174 2.48 -6.40 -5.82
C PRO A 174 1.17 -5.59 -5.72
N PRO A 175 0.23 -5.64 -6.69
CA PRO A 175 -1.01 -4.85 -6.59
C PRO A 175 -1.93 -5.32 -5.46
N VAL A 176 -1.99 -6.63 -5.15
CA VAL A 176 -2.75 -7.14 -4.00
C VAL A 176 -2.15 -6.65 -2.68
N SER A 177 -0.83 -6.75 -2.51
CA SER A 177 -0.13 -6.22 -1.34
C SER A 177 -0.35 -4.72 -1.17
N HIS A 178 -0.34 -3.96 -2.26
CA HIS A 178 -0.63 -2.53 -2.24
C HIS A 178 -2.07 -2.23 -1.78
N LEU A 179 -3.07 -2.99 -2.27
CA LEU A 179 -4.47 -2.81 -1.87
C LEU A 179 -4.68 -3.14 -0.40
N LEU A 180 -4.03 -4.19 0.12
CA LEU A 180 -4.08 -4.53 1.54
C LEU A 180 -3.47 -3.42 2.41
N LEU A 181 -2.34 -2.86 1.99
CA LEU A 181 -1.67 -1.76 2.68
C LEU A 181 -2.55 -0.49 2.68
N SER A 182 -3.14 -0.16 1.55
CA SER A 182 -4.01 1.03 1.39
C SER A 182 -5.32 0.92 2.18
N ARG A 183 -5.93 -0.27 2.23
CA ARG A 183 -7.10 -0.51 3.09
C ARG A 183 -6.77 -0.34 4.56
N LYS A 184 -5.60 -0.83 4.98
CA LYS A 184 -5.16 -0.72 6.36
C LYS A 184 -4.95 0.75 6.77
N GLU A 185 -4.33 1.54 5.90
CA GLU A 185 -4.12 2.98 6.09
C GLU A 185 -5.45 3.73 6.27
N HIS A 186 -6.42 3.52 5.38
CA HIS A 186 -7.75 4.12 5.54
C HIS A 186 -8.49 3.65 6.80
N THR A 187 -8.27 2.41 7.23
CA THR A 187 -8.89 1.90 8.47
C THR A 187 -8.24 2.54 9.69
N GLU A 188 -6.92 2.69 9.73
CA GLU A 188 -6.20 3.37 10.82
C GLU A 188 -6.55 4.86 10.89
N GLU A 189 -6.64 5.56 9.75
CA GLU A 189 -7.10 6.96 9.69
C GLU A 189 -8.54 7.10 10.21
N PHE A 190 -9.45 6.22 9.77
CA PHE A 190 -10.84 6.25 10.23
C PHE A 190 -10.95 5.98 11.74
N LEU A 191 -10.15 5.05 12.26
CA LEU A 191 -10.08 4.78 13.70
C LEU A 191 -9.51 5.96 14.47
N ALA A 192 -8.46 6.61 13.98
CA ALA A 192 -7.87 7.79 14.61
C ALA A 192 -8.85 8.97 14.65
N ILE A 193 -9.61 9.21 13.58
CA ILE A 193 -10.67 10.23 13.55
C ILE A 193 -11.77 9.89 14.55
N ARG A 194 -12.17 8.61 14.65
CA ARG A 194 -13.15 8.14 15.62
C ARG A 194 -12.68 8.32 17.06
N ASP A 195 -11.43 7.97 17.35
CA ASP A 195 -10.83 8.10 18.68
C ASP A 195 -10.70 9.58 19.07
N PHE A 196 -10.27 10.43 18.12
CA PHE A 196 -10.23 11.88 18.32
C PHE A 196 -11.63 12.46 18.57
N ARG A 197 -12.63 12.00 17.83
CA ARG A 197 -14.03 12.36 18.05
C ARG A 197 -14.51 11.97 19.45
N ASN A 198 -14.19 10.76 19.90
CA ASN A 198 -14.55 10.29 21.25
C ASN A 198 -13.83 11.10 22.34
N ASP A 199 -12.54 11.43 22.16
CA ASP A 199 -11.79 12.29 23.09
C ASP A 199 -12.40 13.69 23.21
N ILE A 200 -12.88 14.28 22.10
CA ILE A 200 -13.61 15.54 22.14
C ILE A 200 -14.93 15.42 22.90
N ILE A 201 -15.69 14.34 22.67
CA ILE A 201 -16.95 14.07 23.38
C ILE A 201 -16.71 13.92 24.89
N ASP A 202 -15.68 13.16 25.28
CA ASP A 202 -15.31 12.96 26.69
C ASP A 202 -14.88 14.28 27.34
N LYS A 203 -14.09 15.11 26.63
CA LYS A 203 -13.72 16.46 27.11
C LYS A 203 -14.93 17.36 27.28
N ILE A 204 -15.88 17.35 26.34
CA ILE A 204 -17.15 18.10 26.48
C ILE A 204 -17.92 17.60 27.70
N TYR A 205 -18.00 16.29 27.91
CA TYR A 205 -18.71 15.70 29.04
C TYR A 205 -18.08 16.10 30.38
N ILE A 206 -16.75 16.00 30.52
CA ILE A 206 -16.01 16.44 31.71
C ILE A 206 -16.26 17.93 31.97
N LYS A 207 -16.21 18.77 30.94
CA LYS A 207 -16.44 20.21 31.06
C LYS A 207 -17.88 20.54 31.45
N LYS A 208 -18.87 19.81 30.94
CA LYS A 208 -20.28 19.91 31.36
C LYS A 208 -20.48 19.45 32.80
N MET A 209 -19.77 18.42 33.25
CA MET A 209 -19.76 18.02 34.66
C MET A 209 -19.13 19.08 35.56
N GLU A 210 -17.99 19.66 35.19
CA GLU A 210 -17.36 20.77 35.92
C GLU A 210 -18.32 21.95 36.08
N LEU A 211 -19.04 22.28 35.00
CA LEU A 211 -20.06 23.32 34.99
C LEU A 211 -21.23 22.96 35.93
N ALA A 212 -21.76 21.73 35.85
CA ALA A 212 -22.82 21.25 36.73
C ALA A 212 -22.41 21.27 38.21
N THR A 213 -21.18 20.88 38.56
CA THR A 213 -20.68 20.95 39.94
C THR A 213 -20.58 22.39 40.44
N ILE A 214 -20.19 23.34 39.58
CA ILE A 214 -20.21 24.77 39.94
C ILE A 214 -21.64 25.22 40.25
N TYR A 215 -22.66 24.69 39.55
CA TYR A 215 -24.07 24.98 39.84
C TYR A 215 -24.63 24.18 41.04
N GLU A 216 -24.25 22.94 41.30
CA GLU A 216 -24.70 22.17 42.49
C GLU A 216 -24.18 22.75 43.81
N VAL A 217 -23.00 23.37 43.79
CA VAL A 217 -22.49 24.16 44.93
C VAL A 217 -23.38 25.39 45.23
N VAL A 218 -24.28 25.78 44.30
CA VAL A 218 -25.31 26.81 44.51
C VAL A 218 -26.53 26.26 45.25
N GLU A 219 -26.87 24.98 45.07
CA GLU A 219 -28.09 24.37 45.62
C GLU A 219 -27.89 23.62 46.94
N THR A 220 -26.68 23.62 47.51
CA THR A 220 -26.51 23.20 48.91
C THR A 220 -26.73 24.41 49.81
N PRO A 221 -27.94 24.63 50.37
CA PRO A 221 -28.14 25.70 51.32
C PRO A 221 -27.21 25.43 52.50
N ALA A 222 -26.48 26.46 52.91
CA ALA A 222 -25.83 26.46 54.21
C ALA A 222 -26.86 25.96 55.23
N LYS A 223 -26.61 24.78 55.82
CA LYS A 223 -27.41 24.28 56.93
C LYS A 223 -27.45 25.41 57.96
N LYS A 224 -28.67 25.92 58.20
CA LYS A 224 -29.03 26.79 59.32
C LYS A 224 -28.23 26.37 60.56
N ASN A 225 -27.24 27.17 60.91
CA ASN A 225 -26.86 27.32 62.30
C ASN A 225 -27.65 28.53 62.79
N ASP A 226 -28.60 28.25 63.68
CA ASP A 226 -29.40 29.25 64.37
C ASP A 226 -28.48 30.09 65.27
N ASP A 227 -27.94 31.19 64.75
CA ASP A 227 -27.28 32.24 65.52
C ASP A 227 -28.05 33.57 65.30
N PRO A 228 -28.68 34.15 66.33
CA PRO A 228 -29.61 35.27 66.17
C PRO A 228 -28.92 36.65 66.04
N PHE A 229 -27.63 36.69 65.72
CA PHE A 229 -26.84 37.93 65.60
C PHE A 229 -26.03 38.01 64.29
N ALA A 230 -26.50 37.41 63.20
CA ALA A 230 -25.89 37.59 61.89
C ALA A 230 -26.40 38.87 61.20
N ASP A 231 -25.48 39.78 60.94
CA ASP A 231 -25.62 41.01 60.15
C ASP A 231 -26.34 40.76 58.80
N PRO A 232 -27.28 41.61 58.36
CA PRO A 232 -27.97 41.45 57.08
C PRO A 232 -27.12 42.04 55.95
N LYS A 233 -25.91 41.50 55.74
CA LYS A 233 -25.07 41.75 54.57
C LYS A 233 -24.20 40.54 54.26
N SER A 234 -24.84 39.42 53.98
CA SER A 234 -24.28 38.43 53.07
C SER A 234 -25.20 38.34 51.87
N GLU A 235 -25.28 39.46 51.12
CA GLU A 235 -25.58 39.36 49.70
C GLU A 235 -24.62 38.32 49.11
N GLU A 236 -25.18 37.40 48.34
CA GLU A 236 -24.45 36.51 47.45
C GLU A 236 -23.50 37.34 46.59
N ILE A 237 -22.25 37.49 47.04
CA ILE A 237 -21.18 37.94 46.17
C ILE A 237 -20.87 36.74 45.29
N GLU A 238 -21.54 36.65 44.14
CA GLU A 238 -20.96 36.00 42.97
C GLU A 238 -19.53 36.55 42.83
N SER A 239 -18.53 35.77 43.26
CA SER A 239 -17.16 36.24 43.13
C SER A 239 -16.90 36.46 41.62
N PRO A 240 -16.32 37.59 41.21
CA PRO A 240 -16.03 37.87 39.80
C PRO A 240 -15.17 36.76 39.15
N ASP A 241 -14.42 36.03 39.98
CA ASP A 241 -13.65 34.85 39.61
C ASP A 241 -14.54 33.65 39.20
N ARG A 242 -15.71 33.48 39.81
CA ARG A 242 -16.67 32.39 39.49
C ARG A 242 -17.39 32.65 38.17
N LYS A 243 -17.85 33.88 37.94
CA LYS A 243 -18.50 34.27 36.66
C LYS A 243 -17.53 34.16 35.48
N SER A 244 -16.29 34.60 35.67
CA SER A 244 -15.19 34.43 34.72
C SER A 244 -14.89 32.95 34.42
N ARG A 245 -14.94 32.08 35.44
CA ARG A 245 -14.71 30.64 35.27
C ARG A 245 -15.85 29.95 34.50
N ILE A 246 -17.11 30.33 34.74
CA ILE A 246 -18.27 29.81 34.00
C ILE A 246 -18.19 30.24 32.52
N GLU A 247 -17.90 31.52 32.26
CA GLU A 247 -17.77 32.07 30.90
C GLU A 247 -16.67 31.35 30.11
N LYS A 248 -15.50 31.12 30.72
CA LYS A 248 -14.42 30.32 30.12
C LYS A 248 -14.81 28.88 29.82
N LEU A 249 -15.55 28.22 30.71
CA LEU A 249 -16.02 26.85 30.48
C LEU A 249 -17.03 26.79 29.31
N TYR A 250 -17.92 27.77 29.18
CA TYR A 250 -18.82 27.87 28.03
C TYR A 250 -18.08 28.11 26.73
N GLU A 251 -17.06 28.98 26.72
CA GLU A 251 -16.21 29.20 25.55
C GLU A 251 -15.45 27.92 25.15
N GLU A 252 -14.87 27.21 26.12
CA GLU A 252 -14.18 25.93 25.89
C GLU A 252 -15.11 24.85 25.34
N ILE A 253 -16.32 24.70 25.90
CA ILE A 253 -17.34 23.76 25.42
C ILE A 253 -17.77 24.12 24.00
N THR A 254 -18.07 25.38 23.74
CA THR A 254 -18.52 25.85 22.41
C THR A 254 -17.43 25.66 21.37
N HIS A 255 -16.17 25.88 21.73
CA HIS A 255 -15.04 25.61 20.85
C HIS A 255 -14.91 24.12 20.52
N LEU A 256 -15.03 23.24 21.53
CA LEU A 256 -14.99 21.79 21.33
C LEU A 256 -16.17 21.27 20.51
N GLU A 257 -17.37 21.80 20.72
CA GLU A 257 -18.57 21.47 19.94
C GLU A 257 -18.43 21.91 18.48
N ARG A 258 -17.89 23.11 18.21
CA ARG A 258 -17.57 23.54 16.84
C ARG A 258 -16.51 22.66 16.17
N LEU A 259 -15.50 22.24 16.92
CA LEU A 259 -14.45 21.38 16.40
C LEU A 259 -15.00 19.98 16.08
N LEU A 260 -15.96 19.49 16.86
CA LEU A 260 -16.72 18.27 16.59
C LEU A 260 -17.58 18.37 15.33
N ASP A 261 -18.24 19.51 15.09
CA ASP A 261 -19.06 19.75 13.90
C ASP A 261 -18.25 19.84 12.59
N THR A 262 -16.95 20.14 12.70
CA THR A 262 -16.03 20.20 11.56
C THR A 262 -15.36 18.87 11.20
N LEU A 263 -15.53 17.83 12.02
CA LEU A 263 -14.98 16.48 11.83
C LEU A 263 -15.97 15.54 11.12
#